data_AF-A0A7X6RQD3-F1
#
_entry.id   AF-A0A7X6RQD3-F1
#
_cell.length_a   1.000
_cell.length_b   1.000
_cell.length_c   1.000
_cell.angle_alpha   90.00
_cell.angle_beta   90.00
_cell.angle_gamma   90.00
#
_symmetry.space_group_name_H-M   'P 1'
#
loop_
_entity.id
_entity.type
_entity.pdbx_description
1 polymer ?
#
loop_
_entity_poly.entity_id
_entity_poly.type
_entity_poly.pdbx_seq_one_letter_code
_entity_poly.pdbx_strand_id
1 'polypeptide(L)'
;MAEFRISSDDERVDLRRMAVALAESQGWAREEVSVWDNRRGEVIVTVDDSLLRKPEADPLHRTRHTPRDVHDACETLRREEASLRRVDFRVLRSETARFFSAGWTVADALHALGHRPDGVPWPSGPDYQGTDWLHARLKAWRTPDGDIRPSKSQEDAQLRVISRAGLPMDIGLPEDAEVAQRPVASPAVARSAADDARRLMRQNARTTTDSLAHRDRTSARITRGDRR
;
A
#
# COMPACT_ATOMS: atom_id res chain seq x y z
N MET A 1 32.56 0.96 7.26
CA MET A 1 32.38 2.34 7.74
C MET A 1 32.64 3.25 6.55
N ALA A 2 31.75 4.19 6.29
CA ALA A 2 31.89 5.11 5.16
C ALA A 2 32.09 6.54 5.63
N GLU A 3 32.89 7.29 4.87
CA GLU A 3 33.25 8.68 5.14
C GLU A 3 32.86 9.54 3.93
N PHE A 4 32.15 10.64 4.18
CA PHE A 4 31.86 11.68 3.20
C PHE A 4 32.48 12.99 3.66
N ARG A 5 33.04 13.74 2.72
CA ARG A 5 33.65 15.05 2.98
C ARG A 5 32.82 16.12 2.31
N ILE A 6 32.49 17.14 3.08
CA ILE A 6 31.75 18.31 2.63
C ILE A 6 32.70 19.50 2.73
N SER A 7 32.98 20.12 1.59
CA SER A 7 33.72 21.37 1.47
C SER A 7 32.88 22.39 0.71
N SER A 8 33.13 23.66 0.96
CA SER A 8 32.51 24.79 0.26
C SER A 8 33.53 25.92 0.17
N ASP A 9 33.60 26.56 -0.99
CA ASP A 9 34.40 27.78 -1.17
C ASP A 9 33.68 29.04 -0.64
N ASP A 10 32.40 28.90 -0.26
CA ASP A 10 31.61 29.96 0.37
C ASP A 10 31.69 29.88 1.90
N GLU A 11 32.40 30.83 2.50
CA GLU A 11 32.60 30.97 3.95
C GLU A 11 31.30 31.30 4.73
N ARG A 12 30.22 31.68 4.04
CA ARG A 12 28.91 31.95 4.68
C ARG A 12 28.12 30.68 4.96
N VAL A 13 28.53 29.54 4.41
CA VAL A 13 27.83 28.27 4.56
C VAL A 13 28.33 27.58 5.82
N ASP A 14 27.43 27.38 6.79
CA ASP A 14 27.68 26.51 7.93
C ASP A 14 27.64 25.04 7.47
N LEU A 15 28.81 24.53 7.06
CA LEU A 15 29.00 23.18 6.57
C LEU A 15 28.57 22.13 7.61
N ARG A 16 28.74 22.43 8.89
CA ARG A 16 28.37 21.50 9.97
C ARG A 16 26.86 21.39 10.04
N ARG A 17 26.15 22.52 10.04
CA ARG A 17 24.68 22.54 10.03
C ARG A 17 24.11 21.87 8.77
N MET A 18 24.73 22.08 7.62
CA MET A 18 24.34 21.42 6.37
C MET A 18 24.52 19.90 6.45
N ALA A 19 25.64 19.43 7.00
CA ALA A 19 25.88 18.00 7.21
C ALA A 19 24.82 17.34 8.11
N VAL A 20 24.39 18.02 9.18
CA VAL A 20 23.30 17.52 10.04
C VAL A 20 21.99 17.42 9.27
N ALA A 21 21.61 18.48 8.55
CA ALA A 21 20.36 18.50 7.79
C ALA A 21 20.33 17.41 6.70
N LEU A 22 21.47 17.13 6.07
CA LEU A 22 21.58 16.04 5.10
C LEU A 22 21.39 14.67 5.76
N ALA A 23 22.01 14.41 6.91
CA ALA A 23 21.83 13.15 7.65
C ALA A 23 20.36 12.95 8.08
N GLU A 24 19.73 13.99 8.63
CA GLU A 24 18.32 13.96 9.02
C GLU A 24 17.38 13.74 7.82
N SER A 25 17.70 14.31 6.65
CA SER A 25 16.92 14.09 5.42
C SER A 25 16.94 12.65 4.93
N GLN A 26 17.98 11.88 5.26
CA GLN A 26 18.07 10.45 4.98
C GLN A 26 17.36 9.60 6.05
N GLY A 27 16.84 10.22 7.11
CA GLY A 27 16.20 9.53 8.23
C GLY A 27 17.17 8.88 9.19
N TRP A 28 18.47 9.23 9.13
CA TRP A 28 19.47 8.75 10.09
C TRP A 28 19.40 9.56 11.38
N ALA A 29 19.42 8.87 12.52
CA ALA A 29 19.41 9.55 13.81
C ALA A 29 20.76 10.26 14.07
N ARG A 30 20.73 11.32 14.89
CA ARG A 30 21.91 12.16 15.16
C ARG A 30 23.04 11.36 15.81
N GLU A 31 22.69 10.41 16.66
CA GLU A 31 23.57 9.49 17.37
C GLU A 31 24.18 8.39 16.49
N GLU A 32 23.60 8.15 15.31
CA GLU A 32 24.06 7.14 14.34
C GLU A 32 25.10 7.72 13.36
N VAL A 33 25.25 9.04 13.33
CA VAL A 33 26.09 9.77 12.38
C VAL A 33 27.08 10.67 13.12
N SER A 34 28.37 10.44 12.91
CA SER A 34 29.41 11.29 13.48
C SER A 34 29.76 12.41 12.52
N VAL A 35 29.70 13.67 12.99
CA VAL A 35 30.00 14.87 12.20
C VAL A 35 31.05 15.69 12.93
N TRP A 36 32.21 15.89 12.31
CA TRP A 36 33.28 16.72 12.87
C TRP A 36 33.92 17.60 11.81
N ASP A 37 34.46 18.72 12.27
CA ASP A 37 35.20 19.67 11.44
C ASP A 37 36.67 19.24 11.38
N ASN A 38 37.26 19.31 10.19
CA ASN A 38 38.68 19.19 9.99
C ASN A 38 39.31 20.58 10.05
N ARG A 39 40.56 20.70 10.53
CA ARG A 39 41.31 21.96 10.62
C ARG A 39 41.56 22.67 9.27
N ARG A 40 40.96 22.18 8.18
CA ARG A 40 41.03 22.67 6.80
C ARG A 40 39.71 23.32 6.33
N GLY A 41 38.71 23.48 7.21
CA GLY A 41 37.40 24.04 6.84
C GLY A 41 36.52 23.05 6.08
N GLU A 42 36.76 21.75 6.29
CA GLU A 42 35.97 20.67 5.70
C GLU A 42 35.21 19.96 6.82
N VAL A 43 33.95 19.58 6.56
CA VAL A 43 33.20 18.74 7.49
C VAL A 43 33.25 17.30 7.02
N ILE A 44 33.70 16.43 7.93
CA ILE A 44 33.74 14.99 7.73
C ILE A 44 32.51 14.38 8.39
N VAL A 45 31.78 13.58 7.62
CA VAL A 45 30.63 12.82 8.07
C VAL A 45 30.98 11.35 7.99
N THR A 46 30.88 10.64 9.11
CA THR A 46 31.10 9.20 9.16
C THR A 46 29.84 8.48 9.58
N VAL A 47 29.51 7.45 8.80
CA VAL A 47 28.34 6.61 8.99
C VAL A 47 28.75 5.14 9.00
N ASP A 48 28.02 4.35 9.78
CA ASP A 48 28.13 2.90 9.71
C ASP A 48 27.63 2.38 8.35
N ASP A 49 28.27 1.33 7.82
CA ASP A 49 27.85 0.77 6.52
C ASP A 49 26.44 0.18 6.56
N SER A 50 25.95 -0.20 7.74
CA SER A 50 24.58 -0.67 7.92
C SER A 50 23.54 0.40 7.58
N LEU A 51 23.83 1.68 7.84
CA LEU A 51 22.96 2.82 7.52
C LEU A 51 22.91 3.13 6.02
N LEU A 52 23.97 2.73 5.29
CA LEU A 52 24.05 2.83 3.84
C LEU A 52 23.36 1.68 3.11
N ARG A 53 23.05 0.59 3.80
CA ARG A 53 22.27 -0.49 3.21
C ARG A 53 20.85 0.03 3.04
N LYS A 54 20.37 0.03 1.79
CA LYS A 54 18.94 0.20 1.53
C LYS A 54 18.21 -0.83 2.41
N PRO A 55 17.29 -0.41 3.30
CA PRO A 55 16.54 -1.35 4.11
C PRO A 55 15.94 -2.37 3.14
N GLU A 56 16.32 -3.64 3.30
CA GLU A 56 15.74 -4.69 2.48
C GLU A 56 14.25 -4.67 2.80
N ALA A 57 13.44 -4.23 1.83
CA ALA A 57 12.01 -4.09 2.05
C ALA A 57 11.50 -5.45 2.52
N ASP A 58 10.92 -5.48 3.72
CA ASP A 58 10.47 -6.70 4.36
C ASP A 58 9.74 -7.56 3.31
N PRO A 59 10.24 -8.79 3.03
CA PRO A 59 9.66 -9.63 1.99
C PRO A 59 8.16 -9.87 2.20
N LEU A 60 7.66 -9.75 3.44
CA LEU A 60 6.24 -9.88 3.73
C LEU A 60 5.40 -8.69 3.25
N HIS A 61 5.99 -7.50 3.18
CA HIS A 61 5.31 -6.23 2.85
C HIS A 61 5.61 -5.72 1.43
N ARG A 62 6.36 -6.50 0.64
CA ARG A 62 6.64 -6.18 -0.77
C ARG A 62 5.47 -6.61 -1.66
N THR A 63 4.99 -5.70 -2.50
CA THR A 63 3.98 -5.98 -3.53
C THR A 63 4.53 -6.94 -4.59
N ARG A 64 3.66 -7.82 -5.09
CA ARG A 64 4.04 -8.94 -5.97
C ARG A 64 3.33 -8.80 -7.31
N HIS A 65 4.09 -8.62 -8.38
CA HIS A 65 3.53 -8.29 -9.70
C HIS A 65 3.90 -9.30 -10.79
N THR A 66 4.95 -10.10 -10.60
CA THR A 66 5.36 -11.11 -11.59
C THR A 66 4.85 -12.51 -11.23
N PRO A 67 4.71 -13.41 -12.21
CA PRO A 67 4.34 -14.81 -11.93
C PRO A 67 5.31 -15.52 -10.98
N ARG A 68 6.60 -15.18 -11.03
CA ARG A 68 7.63 -15.72 -10.12
C ARG A 68 7.44 -15.19 -8.71
N ASP A 69 7.24 -13.88 -8.56
CA ASP A 69 6.95 -13.26 -7.26
C ASP A 69 5.71 -13.87 -6.59
N VAL A 70 4.66 -14.15 -7.38
CA VAL A 70 3.43 -14.80 -6.89
C VAL A 70 3.71 -16.24 -6.44
N HIS A 71 4.59 -16.96 -7.15
CA HIS A 71 4.99 -18.31 -6.76
C HIS A 71 5.72 -18.30 -5.41
N ASP A 72 6.73 -17.46 -5.25
CA ASP A 72 7.54 -17.35 -4.02
C ASP A 72 6.68 -16.87 -2.83
N ALA A 73 5.69 -16.00 -3.11
CA ALA A 73 4.69 -15.58 -2.14
C ALA A 73 3.81 -16.76 -1.68
N CYS A 74 3.35 -17.61 -2.60
CA CYS A 74 2.56 -18.80 -2.26
C CYS A 74 3.36 -19.83 -1.45
N GLU A 75 4.63 -20.02 -1.75
CA GLU A 75 5.51 -20.87 -0.93
C GLU A 75 5.64 -20.33 0.49
N THR A 76 5.85 -19.01 0.62
CA THR A 76 5.88 -18.35 1.92
C THR A 76 4.57 -18.55 2.67
N LEU A 77 3.42 -18.32 2.03
CA LEU A 77 2.10 -18.54 2.66
C LEU A 77 1.95 -19.97 3.20
N ARG A 78 2.35 -21.00 2.44
CA ARG A 78 2.24 -22.40 2.91
C ARG A 78 3.14 -22.72 4.08
N ARG A 79 4.30 -22.06 4.19
CA ARG A 79 5.22 -22.23 5.30
C ARG A 79 4.68 -21.61 6.57
N GLU A 80 4.14 -20.39 6.47
CA GLU A 80 3.67 -19.62 7.62
C GLU A 80 2.26 -20.04 8.10
N GLU A 81 1.36 -20.42 7.19
CA GLU A 81 -0.04 -20.74 7.52
C GLU A 81 -0.34 -22.24 7.45
N ALA A 82 -0.45 -22.86 8.63
CA ALA A 82 -0.64 -24.31 8.75
C ALA A 82 -1.93 -24.82 8.09
N SER A 83 -2.99 -24.01 8.01
CA SER A 83 -4.24 -24.41 7.36
C SER A 83 -4.12 -24.63 5.85
N LEU A 84 -3.05 -24.12 5.23
CA LEU A 84 -2.75 -24.31 3.80
C LEU A 84 -1.98 -25.60 3.49
N ARG A 85 -1.54 -26.37 4.49
CA ARG A 85 -0.72 -27.58 4.26
C ARG A 85 -1.39 -28.60 3.34
N ARG A 86 -2.72 -28.72 3.41
CA ARG A 86 -3.56 -29.63 2.62
C ARG A 86 -4.13 -29.00 1.34
N VAL A 87 -3.76 -27.77 1.03
CA VAL A 87 -4.23 -27.08 -0.18
C VAL A 87 -3.28 -27.39 -1.34
N ASP A 88 -3.85 -27.73 -2.49
CA ASP A 88 -3.08 -27.87 -3.72
C ASP A 88 -2.43 -26.53 -4.11
N PHE A 89 -1.15 -26.57 -4.47
CA PHE A 89 -0.39 -25.35 -4.74
C PHE A 89 -0.92 -24.56 -5.95
N ARG A 90 -1.44 -25.24 -6.97
CA ARG A 90 -2.03 -24.56 -8.15
C ARG A 90 -3.31 -23.84 -7.77
N VAL A 91 -4.12 -24.44 -6.91
CA VAL A 91 -5.33 -23.82 -6.37
C VAL A 91 -4.96 -22.58 -5.55
N LEU A 92 -4.04 -22.70 -4.59
CA LEU A 92 -3.56 -21.57 -3.79
C LEU A 92 -3.07 -20.41 -4.68
N ARG A 93 -2.24 -20.73 -5.67
CA ARG A 93 -1.72 -19.73 -6.62
C ARG A 93 -2.82 -19.06 -7.41
N SER A 94 -3.78 -19.82 -7.92
CA SER A 94 -4.88 -19.27 -8.73
C SER A 94 -5.78 -18.33 -7.92
N GLU A 95 -6.07 -18.69 -6.67
CA GLU A 95 -6.93 -17.90 -5.80
C GLU A 95 -6.25 -16.61 -5.31
N THR A 96 -4.97 -16.69 -4.95
CA THR A 96 -4.21 -15.56 -4.40
C THR A 96 -3.69 -14.59 -5.46
N ALA A 97 -3.49 -15.03 -6.72
CA ALA A 97 -2.96 -14.18 -7.80
C ALA A 97 -3.77 -12.88 -8.00
N ARG A 98 -5.10 -12.94 -7.87
CA ARG A 98 -5.96 -11.75 -7.98
C ARG A 98 -5.77 -10.76 -6.83
N PHE A 99 -5.49 -11.25 -5.62
CA PHE A 99 -5.22 -10.41 -4.46
C PHE A 99 -3.86 -9.70 -4.61
N PHE A 100 -2.82 -10.42 -5.02
CA PHE A 100 -1.51 -9.81 -5.29
C PHE A 100 -1.58 -8.78 -6.43
N SER A 101 -2.38 -9.05 -7.47
CA SER A 101 -2.64 -8.10 -8.55
C SER A 101 -3.37 -6.83 -8.06
N ALA A 102 -4.18 -6.95 -7.00
CA ALA A 102 -4.80 -5.82 -6.30
C ALA A 102 -3.84 -5.10 -5.32
N GLY A 103 -2.55 -5.41 -5.37
CA GLY A 103 -1.52 -4.77 -4.55
C GLY A 103 -1.41 -5.31 -3.13
N TRP A 104 -2.04 -6.45 -2.82
CA TRP A 104 -1.83 -7.10 -1.53
C TRP A 104 -0.39 -7.62 -1.42
N THR A 105 0.08 -7.65 -0.19
CA THR A 105 1.36 -8.22 0.21
C THR A 105 1.15 -9.63 0.81
N VAL A 106 2.23 -10.33 1.15
CA VAL A 106 2.11 -11.64 1.83
C VAL A 106 1.52 -11.45 3.23
N ALA A 107 1.91 -10.39 3.94
CA ALA A 107 1.36 -10.04 5.24
C ALA A 107 -0.17 -9.83 5.17
N ASP A 108 -0.66 -9.17 4.12
CA ASP A 108 -2.09 -8.95 3.91
C ASP A 108 -2.84 -10.26 3.68
N ALA A 109 -2.28 -11.14 2.86
CA ALA A 109 -2.86 -12.46 2.61
C ALA A 109 -2.89 -13.32 3.89
N LEU A 110 -1.82 -13.32 4.69
CA LEU A 110 -1.79 -13.99 6.00
C LEU A 110 -2.85 -13.40 6.95
N HIS A 111 -2.95 -12.08 7.00
CA HIS A 111 -3.97 -11.42 7.81
C HIS A 111 -5.38 -11.84 7.41
N ALA A 112 -5.68 -11.89 6.12
CA ALA A 112 -6.98 -12.32 5.59
C ALA A 112 -7.29 -13.81 5.81
N LEU A 113 -6.27 -14.66 5.90
CA LEU A 113 -6.42 -16.07 6.24
C LEU A 113 -6.65 -16.27 7.75
N GLY A 114 -6.13 -15.38 8.59
CA GLY A 114 -6.36 -15.41 10.05
C GLY A 114 -7.60 -14.66 10.50
N HIS A 115 -8.04 -13.64 9.75
CA HIS A 115 -9.10 -12.71 10.14
C HIS A 115 -10.11 -12.47 9.02
N ARG A 116 -11.34 -12.23 9.45
CA ARG A 116 -12.41 -11.71 8.62
C ARG A 116 -12.15 -10.22 8.31
N PRO A 117 -12.80 -9.66 7.26
CA PRO A 117 -12.76 -8.23 7.00
C PRO A 117 -13.27 -7.38 8.16
N ASP A 118 -14.07 -7.98 9.07
CA ASP A 118 -14.52 -7.32 10.29
C ASP A 118 -13.49 -7.23 11.40
N GLY A 119 -12.31 -7.81 11.21
CA GLY A 119 -11.25 -7.91 12.20
C GLY A 119 -11.44 -9.08 13.16
N VAL A 120 -12.56 -9.81 13.07
CA VAL A 120 -12.81 -10.99 13.91
C VAL A 120 -11.94 -12.15 13.40
N PRO A 121 -11.18 -12.83 14.28
CA PRO A 121 -10.41 -14.01 13.89
C PRO A 121 -11.29 -15.12 13.31
N TRP A 122 -10.80 -15.84 12.30
CA TRP A 122 -11.45 -17.06 11.84
C TRP A 122 -11.29 -18.18 12.89
N PRO A 123 -12.24 -19.13 12.97
CA PRO A 123 -12.04 -20.35 13.72
C PRO A 123 -10.78 -21.10 13.24
N SER A 124 -10.05 -21.70 14.18
CA SER A 124 -8.79 -22.40 13.95
C SER A 124 -8.86 -23.85 14.46
N GLY A 125 -8.00 -24.71 13.92
CA GLY A 125 -7.92 -26.12 14.29
C GLY A 125 -7.82 -27.07 13.09
N PRO A 126 -7.81 -28.40 13.34
CA PRO A 126 -7.69 -29.43 12.29
C PRO A 126 -8.83 -29.42 11.26
N ASP A 127 -10.03 -29.03 11.69
CA ASP A 127 -11.25 -29.02 10.86
C ASP A 127 -11.36 -27.76 9.98
N TYR A 128 -10.51 -26.76 10.24
CA TYR A 128 -10.53 -25.45 9.60
C TYR A 128 -9.38 -25.29 8.58
N GLN A 129 -9.17 -26.32 7.77
CA GLN A 129 -8.05 -26.46 6.83
C GLN A 129 -8.52 -26.85 5.43
N GLY A 130 -7.62 -26.71 4.45
CA GLY A 130 -7.86 -27.17 3.09
C GLY A 130 -8.55 -26.14 2.19
N THR A 131 -8.84 -26.58 0.96
CA THR A 131 -9.25 -25.69 -0.14
C THR A 131 -10.56 -24.97 0.12
N ASP A 132 -11.54 -25.64 0.73
CA ASP A 132 -12.84 -25.03 1.01
C ASP A 132 -12.73 -23.86 1.99
N TRP A 133 -11.89 -24.01 3.02
CA TRP A 133 -11.60 -22.95 3.97
C TRP A 133 -10.78 -21.81 3.35
N LEU A 134 -9.82 -22.12 2.47
CA LEU A 134 -9.14 -21.09 1.68
C LEU A 134 -10.15 -20.25 0.89
N HIS A 135 -11.05 -20.90 0.15
CA HIS A 135 -12.07 -20.22 -0.64
C HIS A 135 -13.01 -19.40 0.23
N ALA A 136 -13.51 -19.96 1.33
CA ALA A 136 -14.44 -19.27 2.23
C ALA A 136 -13.80 -18.00 2.82
N ARG A 137 -12.55 -18.11 3.28
CA ARG A 137 -11.81 -16.99 3.88
C ARG A 137 -11.53 -15.90 2.86
N LEU A 138 -10.95 -16.24 1.71
CA LEU A 138 -10.64 -15.24 0.67
C LEU A 138 -11.90 -14.65 0.03
N LYS A 139 -12.99 -15.40 -0.11
CA LYS A 139 -14.27 -14.89 -0.63
C LYS A 139 -14.84 -13.78 0.24
N ALA A 140 -14.66 -13.83 1.56
CA ALA A 140 -15.10 -12.76 2.46
C ALA A 140 -14.44 -11.40 2.15
N TRP A 141 -13.22 -11.44 1.59
CA TRP A 141 -12.46 -10.26 1.18
C TRP A 141 -12.77 -9.78 -0.23
N ARG A 142 -13.76 -10.39 -0.89
CA ARG A 142 -14.32 -9.90 -2.16
C ARG A 142 -15.56 -9.06 -1.92
N THR A 143 -15.77 -8.03 -2.74
CA THR A 143 -17.05 -7.31 -2.81
C THR A 143 -18.09 -8.18 -3.52
N PRO A 144 -19.40 -7.88 -3.40
CA PRO A 144 -20.44 -8.55 -4.18
C PRO A 144 -20.20 -8.47 -5.70
N ASP A 145 -19.57 -7.40 -6.16
CA ASP A 145 -19.19 -7.18 -7.57
C ASP A 145 -17.93 -7.97 -8.00
N GLY A 146 -17.27 -8.67 -7.07
CA GLY A 146 -16.12 -9.54 -7.32
C GLY A 146 -14.75 -8.87 -7.16
N ASP A 147 -14.69 -7.62 -6.72
CA ASP A 147 -13.43 -6.90 -6.50
C ASP A 147 -12.78 -7.29 -5.18
N ILE A 148 -11.47 -7.14 -5.11
CA ILE A 148 -10.73 -7.35 -3.87
C ILE A 148 -10.85 -6.10 -3.00
N ARG A 149 -11.31 -6.28 -1.75
CA ARG A 149 -11.32 -5.22 -0.75
C ARG A 149 -9.89 -4.77 -0.40
N PRO A 150 -9.66 -3.51 -0.01
CA PRO A 150 -8.36 -3.10 0.49
C PRO A 150 -7.94 -3.96 1.69
N SER A 151 -6.65 -4.25 1.78
CA SER A 151 -6.10 -4.90 2.97
C SER A 151 -5.98 -3.92 4.14
N LYS A 152 -5.79 -4.45 5.36
CA LYS A 152 -5.57 -3.62 6.54
C LYS A 152 -4.38 -2.65 6.38
N SER A 153 -3.27 -3.11 5.80
CA SER A 153 -2.09 -2.25 5.59
C SER A 153 -2.35 -1.14 4.57
N GLN A 154 -3.19 -1.41 3.55
CA GLN A 154 -3.62 -0.41 2.59
C GLN A 154 -4.58 0.61 3.22
N GLU A 155 -5.50 0.18 4.08
CA GLU A 155 -6.36 1.08 4.86
C GLU A 155 -5.53 1.99 5.77
N ASP A 156 -4.56 1.44 6.51
CA ASP A 156 -3.66 2.19 7.38
C ASP A 156 -2.75 3.16 6.58
N ALA A 157 -2.34 2.79 5.37
CA ALA A 157 -1.58 3.67 4.48
C ALA A 157 -2.44 4.84 3.97
N GLN A 158 -3.69 4.58 3.59
CA GLN A 158 -4.63 5.62 3.15
C GLN A 158 -4.90 6.63 4.28
N LEU A 159 -5.13 6.16 5.50
CA LEU A 159 -5.31 7.02 6.67
C LEU A 159 -4.09 7.90 6.93
N ARG A 160 -2.88 7.35 6.82
CA ARG A 160 -1.64 8.13 6.98
C ARG A 160 -1.47 9.23 5.92
N VAL A 161 -1.86 8.96 4.67
CA VAL A 161 -1.82 9.98 3.60
C VAL A 161 -2.80 11.11 3.89
N ILE A 162 -4.02 10.78 4.32
CA ILE A 162 -5.04 11.78 4.71
C ILE A 162 -4.51 12.67 5.84
N SER A 163 -3.99 12.06 6.92
CA SER A 163 -3.43 12.80 8.06
C SER A 163 -2.24 13.68 7.67
N ARG A 164 -1.36 13.21 6.77
CA ARG A 164 -0.17 13.97 6.34
C ARG A 164 -0.50 15.09 5.36
N ALA A 165 -1.53 14.93 4.53
CA ALA A 165 -1.96 15.95 3.57
C ALA A 165 -2.68 17.15 4.23
N GLY A 166 -2.90 17.11 5.56
CA GLY A 166 -3.65 18.15 6.27
C GLY A 166 -5.12 18.22 5.84
N LEU A 167 -5.60 17.20 5.14
CA LEU A 167 -6.99 17.08 4.74
C LEU A 167 -7.79 16.72 6.01
N PRO A 168 -8.80 17.52 6.37
CA PRO A 168 -9.57 17.23 7.57
C PRO A 168 -10.26 15.87 7.42
N MET A 169 -10.38 15.13 8.53
CA MET A 169 -10.92 13.76 8.57
C MET A 169 -12.38 13.67 8.10
N ASP A 170 -13.04 14.80 7.89
CA ASP A 170 -14.41 14.99 7.42
C ASP A 170 -14.53 15.25 5.91
N ILE A 171 -13.42 15.24 5.16
CA ILE A 171 -13.48 15.45 3.71
C ILE A 171 -14.37 14.40 3.04
N GLY A 172 -15.45 14.86 2.39
CA GLY A 172 -16.46 14.03 1.75
C GLY A 172 -17.68 13.68 2.62
N LEU A 173 -17.77 14.18 3.86
CA LEU A 173 -19.02 14.19 4.62
C LEU A 173 -19.87 15.41 4.19
N PRO A 174 -21.19 15.26 4.00
CA PRO A 174 -22.06 16.40 3.64
C PRO A 174 -22.05 17.47 4.74
N GLU A 175 -22.04 18.75 4.34
CA GLU A 175 -21.91 19.93 5.22
C GLU A 175 -23.01 20.03 6.29
N ASP A 176 -24.16 19.38 6.07
CA ASP A 176 -25.29 19.33 7.01
C ASP A 176 -25.34 18.07 7.89
N ALA A 177 -24.32 17.21 7.83
CA ALA A 177 -24.16 16.15 8.81
C ALA A 177 -23.68 16.79 10.12
N GLU A 178 -24.61 17.27 10.95
CA GLU A 178 -24.35 17.45 12.36
C GLU A 178 -23.55 16.22 12.83
N VAL A 179 -22.38 16.46 13.40
CA VAL A 179 -21.61 15.48 14.20
C VAL A 179 -22.40 15.24 15.49
N ALA A 180 -23.70 14.94 15.35
CA ALA A 180 -24.48 14.28 16.35
C ALA A 180 -23.71 13.01 16.66
N GLN A 181 -23.46 12.80 17.96
CA GLN A 181 -22.77 11.67 18.56
C GLN A 181 -23.55 10.37 18.30
N ARG A 182 -23.77 10.03 17.03
CA ARG A 182 -24.41 8.81 16.58
C ARG A 182 -23.43 7.68 16.90
N PRO A 183 -23.97 6.54 17.38
CA PRO A 183 -23.14 5.41 17.75
C PRO A 183 -22.24 5.06 16.56
N VAL A 184 -20.95 4.90 16.85
CA VAL A 184 -19.92 4.46 15.89
C VAL A 184 -20.55 3.40 15.02
N ALA A 185 -20.72 3.71 13.72
CA ALA A 185 -21.38 2.80 12.80
C ALA A 185 -20.73 1.43 12.94
N SER A 186 -21.54 0.38 13.11
CA SER A 186 -20.99 -0.96 13.25
C SER A 186 -20.05 -1.21 12.06
N PRO A 187 -18.91 -1.91 12.25
CA PRO A 187 -17.90 -2.03 11.20
C PRO A 187 -18.48 -2.59 9.88
N ALA A 188 -19.56 -3.36 9.94
CA ALA A 188 -20.30 -3.84 8.77
C ALA A 188 -20.97 -2.71 7.96
N VAL A 189 -21.59 -1.72 8.62
CA VAL A 189 -22.30 -0.60 7.98
C VAL A 189 -21.31 0.36 7.32
N ALA A 190 -20.21 0.69 8.02
CA ALA A 190 -19.16 1.54 7.45
C ALA A 190 -18.57 0.92 6.17
N ARG A 191 -18.39 -0.41 6.14
CA ARG A 191 -17.88 -1.13 4.96
C ARG A 191 -18.89 -1.20 3.81
N SER A 192 -20.18 -1.40 4.10
CA SER A 192 -21.22 -1.37 3.06
C SER A 192 -21.22 -0.02 2.34
N ALA A 193 -21.16 1.09 3.10
CA ALA A 193 -21.10 2.43 2.54
C ALA A 193 -19.83 2.66 1.68
N ALA A 194 -18.68 2.15 2.13
CA ALA A 194 -17.43 2.24 1.36
C ALA A 194 -17.48 1.44 0.05
N ASP A 195 -18.10 0.25 0.04
CA ASP A 195 -18.29 -0.53 -1.18
C ASP A 195 -19.26 0.15 -2.15
N ASP A 196 -20.35 0.71 -1.64
CA ASP A 196 -21.33 1.45 -2.44
C ASP A 196 -20.68 2.68 -3.09
N ALA A 197 -19.83 3.41 -2.36
CA ALA A 197 -19.06 4.52 -2.91
C ALA A 197 -18.13 4.06 -4.06
N ARG A 198 -17.42 2.93 -3.91
CA ARG A 198 -16.58 2.36 -4.98
C ARG A 198 -17.39 1.90 -6.18
N ARG A 199 -18.59 1.35 -5.97
CA ARG A 199 -19.52 0.98 -7.04
C ARG A 199 -19.94 2.21 -7.84
N LEU A 200 -20.32 3.29 -7.16
CA LEU A 200 -20.72 4.55 -7.78
C LEU A 200 -19.57 5.22 -8.55
N MET A 201 -18.38 5.30 -7.97
CA MET A 201 -17.20 5.86 -8.64
C MET A 201 -16.87 5.14 -9.95
N ARG A 202 -17.02 3.81 -10.00
CA ARG A 202 -16.77 3.04 -11.22
C ARG A 202 -17.88 3.13 -12.25
N GLN A 203 -19.14 3.20 -11.82
CA GLN A 203 -20.25 3.49 -12.73
C GLN A 203 -19.99 4.82 -13.45
N ASN A 204 -19.57 5.84 -12.71
CA ASN A 204 -19.23 7.16 -13.25
C ASN A 204 -17.96 7.16 -14.12
N ALA A 205 -16.93 6.37 -13.78
CA ALA A 205 -15.71 6.23 -14.57
C ALA A 205 -15.97 5.56 -15.94
N ARG A 206 -16.91 4.61 -16.02
CA ARG A 206 -17.32 3.99 -17.29
C ARG A 206 -18.09 4.95 -18.18
N THR A 207 -19.04 5.71 -17.64
CA THR A 207 -19.78 6.73 -18.40
C THR A 207 -18.87 7.84 -18.91
N THR A 208 -17.87 8.26 -18.14
CA THR A 208 -16.90 9.27 -18.59
C THR A 208 -15.95 8.73 -19.66
N THR A 209 -15.50 7.48 -19.56
CA THR A 209 -14.68 6.83 -20.59
C THR A 209 -15.47 6.65 -21.90
N ASP A 210 -16.74 6.23 -21.84
CA ASP A 210 -17.60 6.12 -23.02
C ASP A 210 -17.91 7.50 -23.64
N SER A 211 -18.06 8.53 -22.81
CA SER A 211 -18.26 9.92 -23.26
C SER A 211 -17.02 10.47 -23.96
N LEU A 212 -15.82 10.17 -23.45
CA LEU A 212 -14.55 10.53 -24.07
C LEU A 212 -14.33 9.77 -25.39
N ALA A 213 -14.58 8.46 -25.41
CA ALA A 213 -14.49 7.64 -26.62
C ALA A 213 -15.55 8.00 -27.68
N HIS A 214 -16.71 8.53 -27.28
CA HIS A 214 -17.70 9.08 -28.20
C HIS A 214 -17.24 10.42 -28.78
N ARG A 215 -16.68 11.30 -27.94
CA ARG A 215 -16.16 12.62 -28.35
C ARG A 215 -14.98 12.47 -29.33
N ASP A 216 -14.09 11.52 -29.10
CA ASP A 216 -12.98 11.19 -30.02
C ASP A 216 -13.45 10.60 -31.35
N ARG A 217 -14.53 9.81 -31.34
CA ARG A 217 -15.14 9.31 -32.59
C ARG A 217 -15.81 10.43 -33.39
N THR A 218 -16.42 11.40 -32.72
CA THR A 218 -16.99 12.58 -33.40
C THR A 218 -15.93 13.53 -33.93
N SER A 219 -14.82 13.75 -33.21
CA SER A 219 -13.73 14.62 -33.67
C SER A 219 -12.99 14.03 -34.88
N ALA A 220 -12.77 12.71 -34.90
CA ALA A 220 -12.19 11.99 -36.05
C ALA A 220 -13.08 12.00 -37.31
N ARG A 221 -14.40 12.23 -37.16
CA ARG A 221 -15.35 12.30 -38.28
C ARG A 221 -15.40 13.71 -38.89
N ILE A 222 -15.17 14.74 -38.10
CA ILE A 222 -15.17 16.15 -38.52
C ILE A 222 -13.90 16.47 -39.33
N THR A 223 -12.73 15.95 -38.94
CA THR A 223 -11.45 16.20 -39.64
C THR A 223 -11.33 15.49 -41.00
N ARG A 224 -12.24 14.57 -41.33
CA ARG A 224 -12.24 13.83 -42.60
C ARG A 224 -13.10 14.49 -43.70
N GLY A 225 -13.78 15.59 -43.39
CA GLY A 225 -14.72 16.26 -44.31
C GLY A 225 -14.10 17.25 -45.30
N ASP A 226 -12.85 17.69 -45.11
CA ASP A 226 -12.33 18.91 -45.77
C ASP A 226 -11.13 18.65 -46.71
N ARG A 227 -11.18 17.53 -47.44
CA ARG A 227 -10.28 17.25 -48.56
C ARG A 227 -11.07 16.77 -49.77
N ARG A 228 -11.75 17.68 -50.46
CA ARG A 228 -12.06 17.57 -51.89
C ARG A 228 -12.05 18.94 -52.53
#